data_AF-A0AAD4QFA0-F1
#
_entry.id   AF-A0AAD4QFA0-F1
#
_cell.length_a   1.000
_cell.length_b   1.000
_cell.length_c   1.000
_cell.angle_alpha   90.00
_cell.angle_beta   90.00
_cell.angle_gamma   90.00
#
_symmetry.space_group_name_H-M   'P 1'
#
loop_
_entity.id
_entity.type
_entity.pdbx_description
1 polymer ?
#
loop_
_entity_poly.entity_id
_entity_poly.type
_entity_poly.pdbx_seq_one_letter_code
_entity_poly.pdbx_strand_id
1 'polypeptide(L)'
;MLQGLKRLIRLQSMAELLPTLLHISVFLFLAGFVVYLSTFNHFVAKMVGACTGASALLYLYVSFASIISCDSPYYTPLTRVIWVFSMSFSSLVLGIRYFTTLCYSGPEIAEGIRKSFRTYYQRIPRDMAEEAAENLAYARSPYLDISILSRTFKSLDGDRDMAQFLASIPGFYASSKVNPTFEELNSMQLPSSIMIFMDHILSSNLLDETAKHEQIKNCLRAITADPLLLQCIFQRALLATSDSNMFECADFVRLALEQSQHKTDLWIKDYARCIVAIAINRVRNYDDNWTVIVRDHLGIGANQHPVNSIRLRNLTYLTRHLKESRLKESDQFARGRSWHNALAEARNLQVADIAPELRNEFCALWNELVGVAQDQVQASCMKRSNATRILSLLRTVYIPLHTHTHSTLHQITASTDDHSLILQMGNMYRQCSEPSHQ
;
A
#
# COMPACT_ATOMS: atom_id res chain seq x y z
N MET A 1 28.83 3.38 -33.28
CA MET A 1 27.50 3.93 -32.94
C MET A 1 27.55 4.81 -31.68
N LEU A 2 28.05 4.32 -30.54
CA LEU A 2 28.07 5.03 -29.25
C LEU A 2 28.76 6.42 -29.28
N GLN A 3 29.88 6.52 -29.99
CA GLN A 3 30.68 7.74 -30.11
C GLN A 3 30.04 8.80 -31.02
N GLY A 4 29.26 8.38 -32.02
CA GLY A 4 28.49 9.28 -32.88
C GLY A 4 27.34 9.94 -32.14
N LEU A 5 26.68 9.20 -31.23
CA LEU A 5 25.56 9.73 -30.46
C LEU A 5 26.00 10.69 -29.35
N LYS A 6 27.13 10.43 -28.68
CA LYS A 6 27.73 11.38 -27.72
C LYS A 6 28.05 12.73 -28.37
N ARG A 7 28.37 12.74 -29.67
CA ARG A 7 28.54 13.98 -30.44
C ARG A 7 27.21 14.69 -30.68
N LEU A 8 26.14 13.96 -31.01
CA LEU A 8 24.80 14.53 -31.21
C LEU A 8 24.23 15.18 -29.94
N ILE A 9 24.30 14.51 -28.79
CA ILE A 9 23.85 15.08 -27.50
C ILE A 9 24.64 16.34 -27.16
N ARG A 10 25.96 16.33 -27.39
CA ARG A 10 26.80 17.50 -27.16
C ARG A 10 26.45 18.64 -28.11
N LEU A 11 26.09 18.34 -29.36
CA LEU A 11 25.66 19.33 -30.34
C LEU A 11 24.29 19.93 -29.99
N GLN A 12 23.34 19.12 -29.55
CA GLN A 12 22.01 19.58 -29.12
C GLN A 12 22.11 20.45 -27.86
N SER A 13 22.88 20.02 -26.87
CA SER A 13 23.16 20.83 -25.68
C SER A 13 23.85 22.16 -26.03
N MET A 14 24.77 22.16 -27.00
CA MET A 14 25.37 23.39 -27.52
C MET A 14 24.35 24.28 -28.26
N ALA A 15 23.45 23.68 -29.04
CA ALA A 15 22.40 24.39 -29.77
C ALA A 15 21.40 25.05 -28.80
N GLU A 16 21.15 24.47 -27.64
CA GLU A 16 20.27 25.03 -26.60
C GLU A 16 20.99 26.09 -25.73
N LEU A 17 22.31 25.93 -25.52
CA LEU A 17 23.12 26.92 -24.79
C LEU A 17 23.27 28.23 -25.59
N LEU A 18 23.33 28.14 -26.91
CA LEU A 18 23.63 29.27 -27.80
C LEU A 18 22.58 30.41 -27.68
N PRO A 19 21.25 30.16 -27.77
CA PRO A 19 20.24 31.20 -27.51
C PRO A 19 20.36 31.82 -26.12
N THR A 20 20.69 31.04 -25.10
CA THR A 20 20.85 31.53 -23.74
C THR A 20 22.01 32.53 -23.62
N LEU A 21 23.16 32.18 -24.19
CA LEU A 21 24.32 33.07 -24.24
C LEU A 21 24.05 34.33 -25.07
N LEU A 22 23.28 34.20 -26.16
CA LEU A 22 22.84 35.33 -26.97
C LEU A 22 21.94 36.28 -26.17
N HIS A 23 20.99 35.77 -25.40
CA HIS A 23 20.15 36.63 -24.55
C HIS A 23 21.00 37.36 -23.50
N ILE A 24 21.92 36.66 -22.85
CA ILE A 24 22.82 37.26 -21.86
C ILE A 24 23.67 38.37 -22.50
N SER A 25 24.23 38.14 -23.70
CA SER A 25 25.04 39.13 -24.39
C SER A 25 24.24 40.36 -24.80
N VAL A 26 23.00 40.19 -25.26
CA VAL A 26 22.09 41.30 -25.58
C VAL A 26 21.76 42.11 -24.33
N PHE A 27 21.46 41.47 -23.20
CA PHE A 27 21.21 42.20 -21.95
C PHE A 27 22.44 42.98 -21.46
N LEU A 28 23.62 42.37 -21.51
CA LEU A 28 24.88 43.04 -21.15
C LEU A 28 25.21 44.19 -22.08
N PHE A 29 24.98 44.03 -23.38
CA PHE A 29 25.17 45.08 -24.38
C PHE A 29 24.24 46.27 -24.11
N LEU A 30 22.94 46.03 -23.90
CA LEU A 30 21.98 47.08 -23.61
C LEU A 30 22.31 47.81 -22.30
N ALA A 31 22.73 47.08 -21.27
CA ALA A 31 23.19 47.67 -20.01
C ALA A 31 24.41 48.58 -20.22
N GLY A 32 25.43 48.10 -20.93
CA GLY A 32 26.61 48.90 -21.29
C GLY A 32 26.28 50.11 -22.15
N PHE A 33 25.33 49.97 -23.08
CA PHE A 33 24.85 51.05 -23.94
C PHE A 33 24.15 52.16 -23.14
N VAL A 34 23.34 51.81 -22.14
CA VAL A 34 22.73 52.79 -21.23
C VAL A 34 23.80 53.54 -20.42
N VAL A 35 24.82 52.83 -19.92
CA VAL A 35 25.96 53.46 -19.20
C VAL A 35 26.73 54.39 -20.13
N TYR A 36 27.01 53.98 -21.36
CA TYR A 36 27.65 54.82 -22.37
C TYR A 36 26.83 56.07 -22.66
N LEU A 37 25.53 55.94 -22.96
CA LEU A 37 24.67 57.10 -23.22
C LEU A 37 24.61 58.07 -22.03
N SER A 38 24.76 57.56 -20.81
CA SER A 38 24.74 58.39 -19.59
C SER A 38 25.90 59.38 -19.54
N THR A 39 27.01 59.12 -20.23
CA THR A 39 28.14 60.06 -20.29
C THR A 39 27.93 61.16 -21.33
N PHE A 40 27.08 60.96 -22.33
CA PHE A 40 26.80 61.94 -23.39
C PHE A 40 25.52 62.75 -23.12
N ASN A 41 24.42 62.08 -22.78
CA ASN A 41 23.13 62.71 -22.55
C ASN A 41 22.27 61.90 -21.57
N HIS A 42 22.18 62.40 -20.34
CA HIS A 42 21.41 61.76 -19.28
C HIS A 42 19.92 61.59 -19.60
N PHE A 43 19.30 62.49 -20.37
CA PHE A 43 17.88 62.37 -20.71
C PHE A 43 17.63 61.17 -21.65
N VAL A 44 18.43 61.07 -22.72
CA VAL A 44 18.36 59.95 -23.66
C VAL A 44 18.68 58.64 -22.94
N ALA A 45 19.71 58.63 -22.08
CA ALA A 45 20.07 57.46 -21.29
C ALA A 45 18.92 56.98 -20.38
N LYS A 46 18.20 57.89 -19.71
CA LYS A 46 17.04 57.54 -18.87
C LYS A 46 15.90 56.94 -19.68
N MET A 47 15.58 57.51 -20.84
CA MET A 47 14.54 56.98 -21.72
C MET A 47 14.88 55.57 -22.23
N VAL A 48 16.09 55.39 -22.76
CA VAL A 48 16.57 54.08 -23.25
C VAL A 48 16.64 53.06 -22.12
N GLY A 49 17.10 53.47 -20.93
CA GLY A 49 17.14 52.64 -19.73
C GLY A 49 15.74 52.19 -19.29
N ALA A 50 14.75 53.08 -19.30
CA ALA A 50 13.37 52.75 -18.95
C ALA A 50 12.76 51.74 -19.93
N CYS A 51 12.92 51.94 -21.24
CA CYS A 51 12.43 51.01 -22.27
C CYS A 51 13.11 49.63 -22.17
N THR A 52 14.43 49.62 -21.95
CA THR A 52 15.20 48.39 -21.76
C THR A 52 14.73 47.64 -20.52
N GLY A 53 14.55 48.35 -19.40
CA GLY A 53 14.07 47.79 -18.14
C GLY A 53 12.67 47.19 -18.26
N ALA A 54 11.74 47.90 -18.90
CA ALA A 54 10.39 47.39 -19.14
C ALA A 54 10.40 46.10 -19.98
N SER A 55 11.22 46.06 -21.03
CA SER A 55 11.37 44.89 -21.90
C SER A 55 11.98 43.70 -21.15
N ALA A 56 13.00 43.93 -20.30
CA ALA A 56 13.60 42.91 -19.46
C ALA A 56 12.61 42.34 -18.44
N LEU A 57 11.81 43.20 -17.80
CA LEU A 57 10.77 42.78 -16.86
C LEU A 57 9.68 41.94 -17.53
N LEU A 58 9.24 42.33 -18.73
CA LEU A 58 8.26 41.56 -19.50
C LEU A 58 8.83 40.18 -19.88
N TYR A 59 10.09 40.13 -20.33
CA TYR A 59 10.76 38.87 -20.66
C TYR A 59 10.89 37.94 -19.45
N LEU A 60 11.29 38.48 -18.29
CA LEU A 60 11.33 37.74 -17.03
C LEU A 60 9.95 37.27 -16.62
N TYR A 61 8.93 38.12 -16.72
CA TYR A 61 7.55 37.77 -16.41
C TYR A 61 7.06 36.59 -17.25
N VAL A 62 7.26 36.60 -18.58
CA VAL A 62 6.90 35.47 -19.45
C VAL A 62 7.67 34.20 -19.07
N SER A 63 8.96 34.34 -18.77
CA SER A 63 9.80 33.21 -18.32
C SER A 63 9.31 32.62 -16.99
N PHE A 64 8.91 33.44 -16.01
CA PHE A 64 8.32 32.97 -14.75
C PHE A 64 6.90 32.43 -14.92
N ALA A 65 6.08 33.02 -15.79
CA ALA A 65 4.73 32.56 -16.07
C ALA A 65 4.74 31.11 -16.60
N SER A 66 5.74 30.74 -17.42
CA SER A 66 5.94 29.36 -17.89
C SER A 66 6.31 28.35 -16.80
N ILE A 67 6.79 28.82 -15.63
CA ILE A 67 7.09 27.95 -14.48
C ILE A 67 5.82 27.70 -13.66
N ILE A 68 4.98 28.73 -13.53
CA ILE A 68 3.73 28.63 -12.76
C ILE A 68 2.69 27.82 -13.53
N SER A 69 2.61 28.04 -14.85
CA SER A 69 1.68 27.33 -15.74
C SER A 69 2.43 26.25 -16.50
N CYS A 70 2.41 25.03 -15.99
CA CYS A 70 3.10 23.88 -16.60
C CYS A 70 2.65 23.56 -18.03
N ASP A 71 1.50 24.09 -18.48
CA ASP A 71 0.95 23.88 -19.82
C ASP A 71 1.14 25.10 -20.75
N SER A 72 1.96 26.09 -20.36
CA SER A 72 2.20 27.26 -21.19
C SER A 72 3.09 26.92 -22.39
N PRO A 73 2.69 27.25 -23.63
CA PRO A 73 3.52 27.00 -24.82
C PRO A 73 4.73 27.94 -24.93
N TYR A 74 4.84 28.93 -24.04
CA TYR A 74 5.86 29.97 -24.09
C TYR A 74 7.10 29.58 -23.25
N TYR A 75 7.90 28.65 -23.75
CA TYR A 75 9.19 28.32 -23.16
C TYR A 75 10.28 29.27 -23.69
N THR A 76 10.94 30.00 -22.80
CA THR A 76 12.14 30.77 -23.14
C THR A 76 13.39 29.95 -22.78
N PRO A 77 14.54 30.18 -23.43
CA PRO A 77 15.80 29.54 -23.03
C PRO A 77 16.15 29.78 -21.54
N LEU A 78 15.67 30.89 -20.98
CA LEU A 78 15.92 31.29 -19.60
C LEU A 78 15.03 30.51 -18.60
N THR A 79 13.85 30.03 -19.04
CA THR A 79 12.96 29.17 -18.22
C THR A 79 13.70 27.94 -17.69
N ARG A 80 14.49 27.26 -18.53
CA ARG A 80 15.25 26.06 -18.10
C ARG A 80 16.26 26.39 -17.00
N VAL A 81 16.97 27.51 -17.16
CA VAL A 81 17.96 27.98 -16.18
C VAL A 81 17.28 28.32 -14.85
N ILE A 82 16.20 29.10 -14.88
CA ILE A 82 15.42 29.45 -13.67
C ILE A 82 14.88 28.19 -13.01
N TRP A 83 14.38 27.23 -13.78
CA TRP A 83 13.86 25.98 -13.23
C TRP A 83 14.95 25.15 -12.55
N VAL A 84 16.14 25.02 -13.14
CA VAL A 84 17.28 24.31 -12.51
C VAL A 84 17.71 25.00 -11.21
N PHE A 85 17.79 26.33 -11.19
CA PHE A 85 18.09 27.08 -9.97
C PHE A 85 16.98 26.91 -8.92
N SER A 86 15.71 26.98 -9.33
CA SER A 86 14.56 26.82 -8.45
C SER A 86 14.53 25.41 -7.84
N MET A 87 14.71 24.36 -8.65
CA MET A 87 14.82 22.97 -8.19
C MET A 87 16.01 22.77 -7.25
N SER A 88 17.18 23.32 -7.58
CA SER A 88 18.37 23.23 -6.72
C SER A 88 18.13 23.91 -5.38
N PHE A 89 17.54 25.10 -5.39
CA PHE A 89 17.20 25.83 -4.18
C PHE A 89 16.14 25.10 -3.34
N SER A 90 15.05 24.64 -3.96
CA SER A 90 14.00 23.88 -3.27
C SER A 90 14.51 22.55 -2.72
N SER A 91 15.37 21.82 -3.44
CA SER A 91 16.00 20.59 -2.96
C SER A 91 16.92 20.87 -1.77
N LEU A 92 17.66 21.98 -1.78
CA LEU A 92 18.51 22.39 -0.66
C LEU A 92 17.65 22.73 0.56
N VAL A 93 16.58 23.53 0.40
CA VAL A 93 15.64 23.87 1.48
C VAL A 93 14.98 22.61 2.05
N LEU A 94 14.48 21.72 1.19
CA LEU A 94 13.86 20.47 1.63
C LEU A 94 14.87 19.53 2.28
N GLY A 95 16.12 19.48 1.81
CA GLY A 95 17.20 18.72 2.42
C GLY A 95 17.54 19.22 3.81
N ILE A 96 17.63 20.55 4.00
CA ILE A 96 17.80 21.17 5.32
C ILE A 96 16.62 20.81 6.21
N ARG A 97 15.37 20.96 5.72
CA ARG A 97 14.17 20.61 6.50
C ARG A 97 14.15 19.13 6.86
N TYR A 98 14.47 18.24 5.93
CA TYR A 98 14.53 16.81 6.17
C TYR A 98 15.58 16.49 7.23
N PHE A 99 16.78 17.07 7.13
CA PHE A 99 17.85 16.89 8.10
C PHE A 99 17.44 17.40 9.49
N THR A 100 16.88 18.61 9.59
CA THR A 100 16.37 19.13 10.86
C THR A 100 15.25 18.25 11.43
N THR A 101 14.35 17.76 10.59
CA THR A 101 13.24 16.91 11.04
C THR A 101 13.76 15.55 11.52
N LEU A 102 14.77 14.99 10.86
CA LEU A 102 15.43 13.74 11.27
C LEU A 102 16.14 13.90 12.64
N CYS A 103 16.69 15.08 12.93
CA CYS A 103 17.33 15.37 14.21
C CYS A 103 16.35 15.65 15.35
N TYR A 104 15.15 16.18 15.06
CA TYR A 104 14.22 16.67 16.09
C TYR A 104 12.86 15.96 16.15
N SER A 105 12.52 15.07 15.22
CA SER A 105 11.17 14.49 15.10
C SER A 105 11.19 13.01 14.74
N GLY A 106 10.14 12.29 15.16
CA GLY A 106 9.98 10.85 14.92
C GLY A 106 9.75 10.46 13.45
N PRO A 107 9.89 9.17 13.12
CA PRO A 107 9.90 8.65 11.74
C PRO A 107 8.62 8.92 10.94
N GLU A 108 7.49 9.19 11.59
CA GLU A 108 6.21 9.44 10.90
C GLU A 108 6.20 10.76 10.09
N ILE A 109 6.90 11.81 10.56
CA ILE A 109 6.96 13.10 9.83
C ILE A 109 7.89 13.02 8.61
N ALA A 110 8.92 12.17 8.68
CA ALA A 110 9.85 11.95 7.57
C ALA A 110 9.17 11.37 6.32
N GLU A 111 8.15 10.52 6.51
CA GLU A 111 7.42 9.91 5.41
C GLU A 111 6.53 10.92 4.65
N GLY A 112 5.94 11.89 5.36
CA GLY A 112 5.22 13.02 4.75
C GLY A 112 6.12 13.89 3.87
N ILE A 113 7.36 14.17 4.33
CA ILE A 113 8.35 14.94 3.55
C ILE A 113 8.80 14.15 2.32
N ARG A 114 9.03 12.84 2.45
CA ARG A 114 9.36 11.96 1.32
C ARG A 114 8.26 11.95 0.26
N LYS A 115 6.99 11.92 0.68
CA LYS A 115 5.84 11.99 -0.24
C LYS A 115 5.80 13.33 -0.98
N SER A 116 6.05 14.46 -0.30
CA SER A 116 6.16 15.78 -0.94
C SER A 116 7.31 15.88 -1.94
N PHE A 117 8.48 15.32 -1.60
CA PHE A 117 9.60 15.20 -2.55
C PHE A 117 9.19 14.47 -3.82
N ARG A 118 8.46 13.36 -3.68
CA ARG A 118 7.99 12.56 -4.83
C ARG A 118 7.05 13.36 -5.72
N THR A 119 6.08 14.07 -5.15
CA THR A 119 5.13 14.90 -5.91
C THR A 119 5.84 16.07 -6.61
N TYR A 120 6.86 16.66 -5.96
CA TYR A 120 7.65 17.76 -6.52
C TYR A 120 8.50 17.30 -7.72
N TYR A 121 9.21 16.18 -7.60
CA TYR A 121 9.97 15.59 -8.71
C TYR A 121 9.09 15.02 -9.83
N GLN A 122 7.83 14.67 -9.55
CA GLN A 122 6.90 14.26 -10.60
C GLN A 122 6.45 15.42 -11.50
N ARG A 123 6.72 16.69 -11.14
CA ARG A 123 6.46 17.88 -11.96
C ARG A 123 7.64 18.29 -12.85
N ILE A 124 8.59 17.39 -13.11
CA ILE A 124 9.63 17.63 -14.11
C ILE A 124 8.96 17.90 -15.47
N PRO A 125 9.32 18.99 -16.19
CA PRO A 125 8.77 19.30 -17.51
C PRO A 125 8.86 18.08 -18.45
N ARG A 126 7.77 17.81 -19.18
CA ARG A 126 7.63 16.65 -20.07
C ARG A 126 8.83 16.49 -21.01
N ASP A 127 9.33 17.60 -21.55
CA ASP A 127 10.47 17.63 -22.47
C ASP A 127 11.79 17.17 -21.84
N MET A 128 12.01 17.49 -20.55
CA MET A 128 13.21 17.04 -19.82
C MET A 128 13.08 15.57 -19.40
N ALA A 129 11.85 15.10 -19.16
CA ALA A 129 11.56 13.69 -18.92
C ALA A 129 11.65 12.86 -20.21
N GLU A 130 11.39 13.44 -21.38
CA GLU A 130 11.60 12.82 -22.69
C GLU A 130 13.10 12.72 -23.01
N GLU A 131 13.88 13.78 -22.86
CA GLU A 131 15.35 13.75 -23.04
C GLU A 131 16.02 12.76 -22.06
N ALA A 132 15.57 12.74 -20.80
CA ALA A 132 16.04 11.75 -19.81
C ALA A 132 15.59 10.32 -20.15
N ALA A 133 14.36 10.14 -20.66
CA ALA A 133 13.86 8.84 -21.09
C ALA A 133 14.61 8.33 -22.33
N GLU A 134 14.93 9.17 -23.30
CA GLU A 134 15.74 8.81 -24.48
C GLU A 134 17.17 8.41 -24.06
N ASN A 135 17.78 9.17 -23.16
CA ASN A 135 19.10 8.85 -22.60
C ASN A 135 19.09 7.55 -21.76
N LEU A 136 18.00 7.26 -21.05
CA LEU A 136 17.82 6.00 -20.31
C LEU A 136 17.49 4.83 -21.24
N ALA A 137 16.76 5.06 -22.33
CA ALA A 137 16.40 4.05 -23.32
C ALA A 137 17.65 3.57 -24.05
N TYR A 138 18.56 4.51 -24.29
CA TYR A 138 19.90 4.28 -24.82
C TYR A 138 20.79 3.42 -23.90
N ALA A 139 20.62 3.52 -22.58
CA ALA A 139 21.40 2.74 -21.61
C ALA A 139 20.87 1.31 -21.39
N ARG A 140 19.77 0.92 -22.06
CA ARG A 140 19.07 -0.36 -21.85
C ARG A 140 18.89 -0.67 -20.35
N SER A 141 18.61 0.39 -19.60
CA SER A 141 18.52 0.32 -18.16
C SER A 141 17.22 -0.38 -17.76
N PRO A 142 17.24 -1.38 -16.88
CA PRO A 142 16.01 -2.00 -16.34
C PRO A 142 15.06 -0.96 -15.70
N TYR A 143 15.58 0.22 -15.35
CA TYR A 143 14.77 1.34 -14.90
C TYR A 143 13.79 1.88 -15.97
N LEU A 144 14.18 1.84 -17.25
CA LEU A 144 13.32 2.32 -18.34
C LEU A 144 12.09 1.42 -18.49
N ASP A 145 12.28 0.10 -18.45
CA ASP A 145 11.19 -0.87 -18.57
C ASP A 145 10.17 -0.67 -17.44
N ILE A 146 10.64 -0.41 -16.21
CA ILE A 146 9.77 -0.10 -15.07
C ILE A 146 9.05 1.24 -15.26
N SER A 147 9.74 2.27 -15.76
CA SER A 147 9.14 3.59 -15.98
C SER A 147 8.07 3.56 -17.07
N ILE A 148 8.35 2.89 -18.19
CA ILE A 148 7.39 2.69 -19.28
C ILE A 148 6.20 1.90 -18.74
N LEU A 149 6.43 0.78 -18.04
CA LEU A 149 5.33 0.00 -17.47
C LEU A 149 4.49 0.81 -16.48
N SER A 150 5.12 1.61 -15.61
CA SER A 150 4.41 2.51 -14.69
C SER A 150 3.63 3.59 -15.42
N ARG A 151 4.16 4.15 -16.51
CA ARG A 151 3.44 5.14 -17.34
C ARG A 151 2.26 4.49 -18.07
N THR A 152 2.47 3.34 -18.70
CA THR A 152 1.41 2.55 -19.36
C THR A 152 0.31 2.21 -18.36
N PHE A 153 0.69 1.76 -17.17
CA PHE A 153 -0.26 1.47 -16.10
C PHE A 153 -1.06 2.69 -15.66
N LYS A 154 -0.43 3.86 -15.55
CA LYS A 154 -1.10 5.13 -15.20
C LYS A 154 -1.99 5.67 -16.32
N SER A 155 -1.74 5.29 -17.57
CA SER A 155 -2.57 5.69 -18.71
C SER A 155 -3.72 4.73 -18.98
N LEU A 156 -3.83 3.61 -18.27
CA LEU A 156 -4.98 2.70 -18.40
C LEU A 156 -6.23 3.46 -17.95
N ASP A 157 -7.16 3.67 -18.87
CA ASP A 157 -8.43 4.31 -18.59
C ASP A 157 -9.54 3.26 -18.73
N GLY A 158 -10.28 3.08 -17.64
CA GLY A 158 -11.38 2.12 -17.56
C GLY A 158 -11.00 0.65 -17.38
N ASP A 159 -12.05 -0.16 -17.20
CA ASP A 159 -11.96 -1.56 -16.79
C ASP A 159 -11.38 -2.48 -17.88
N ARG A 160 -11.66 -2.17 -19.15
CA ARG A 160 -11.21 -3.00 -20.29
C ARG A 160 -9.70 -2.98 -20.43
N ASP A 161 -9.10 -1.79 -20.35
CA ASP A 161 -7.66 -1.59 -20.48
C ASP A 161 -6.93 -2.22 -19.30
N MET A 162 -7.48 -2.08 -18.08
CA MET A 162 -6.99 -2.78 -16.89
C MET A 162 -7.06 -4.30 -17.05
N ALA A 163 -8.19 -4.85 -17.49
CA ALA A 163 -8.34 -6.29 -17.71
C ALA A 163 -7.31 -6.84 -18.70
N GLN A 164 -7.12 -6.16 -19.84
CA GLN A 164 -6.14 -6.55 -20.85
C GLN A 164 -4.71 -6.46 -20.33
N PHE A 165 -4.39 -5.41 -19.57
CA PHE A 165 -3.11 -5.25 -18.91
C PHE A 165 -2.84 -6.42 -17.95
N LEU A 166 -3.77 -6.72 -17.04
CA LEU A 166 -3.62 -7.81 -16.07
C LEU A 166 -3.50 -9.19 -16.75
N ALA A 167 -4.23 -9.43 -17.83
CA ALA A 167 -4.12 -10.67 -18.60
C ALA A 167 -2.71 -10.87 -19.21
N SER A 168 -1.96 -9.79 -19.46
CA SER A 168 -0.61 -9.84 -20.02
C SER A 168 0.50 -10.10 -18.98
N ILE A 169 0.22 -9.83 -17.69
CA ILE A 169 1.22 -9.91 -16.60
C ILE A 169 1.86 -11.31 -16.47
N PRO A 170 1.12 -12.43 -16.50
CA PRO A 170 1.73 -13.75 -16.39
C PRO A 170 2.73 -14.03 -17.52
N GLY A 171 2.39 -13.64 -18.76
CA GLY A 171 3.29 -13.78 -19.91
C GLY A 171 4.51 -12.89 -19.81
N PHE A 172 4.36 -11.71 -19.20
CA PHE A 172 5.46 -10.80 -18.90
C PHE A 172 6.47 -11.42 -17.91
N TYR A 173 6.01 -11.97 -16.79
CA TYR A 173 6.89 -12.63 -15.81
C TYR A 173 7.50 -13.95 -16.31
N ALA A 174 6.81 -14.67 -17.20
CA ALA A 174 7.35 -15.87 -17.82
C ALA A 174 8.46 -15.58 -18.86
N SER A 175 8.61 -14.32 -19.28
CA SER A 175 9.61 -13.93 -20.27
C SER A 175 11.01 -13.91 -19.65
N SER A 176 11.92 -14.72 -20.19
CA SER A 176 13.33 -14.77 -19.77
C SER A 176 14.11 -13.45 -19.95
N LYS A 177 13.52 -12.48 -20.66
CA LYS A 177 14.13 -11.17 -20.93
C LYS A 177 13.85 -10.15 -19.83
N VAL A 178 12.88 -10.43 -18.95
CA VAL A 178 12.44 -9.49 -17.91
C VAL A 178 13.23 -9.77 -16.64
N ASN A 179 14.02 -8.80 -16.20
CA ASN A 179 14.69 -8.89 -14.90
C ASN A 179 13.63 -8.71 -13.80
N PRO A 180 13.51 -9.64 -12.83
CA PRO A 180 12.43 -9.66 -11.83
C PRO A 180 12.36 -8.46 -10.86
N THR A 181 13.13 -7.41 -11.06
CA THR A 181 13.12 -6.20 -10.22
C THR A 181 11.92 -5.29 -10.51
N PHE A 182 10.69 -5.79 -10.38
CA PHE A 182 9.44 -5.00 -10.38
C PHE A 182 8.99 -4.62 -8.97
N GLU A 183 9.93 -4.58 -8.03
CA GLU A 183 9.66 -4.33 -6.62
C GLU A 183 8.87 -3.05 -6.39
N GLU A 184 9.17 -1.96 -7.12
CA GLU A 184 8.44 -0.69 -6.95
C GLU A 184 6.98 -0.77 -7.41
N LEU A 185 6.71 -1.40 -8.56
CA LEU A 185 5.35 -1.53 -9.09
C LEU A 185 4.53 -2.49 -8.23
N ASN A 186 5.13 -3.63 -7.87
CA ASN A 186 4.51 -4.71 -7.10
C ASN A 186 4.29 -4.36 -5.63
N SER A 187 5.13 -3.51 -5.04
CA SER A 187 4.95 -3.10 -3.64
C SER A 187 3.97 -1.94 -3.47
N MET A 188 3.79 -1.07 -4.48
CA MET A 188 3.08 0.20 -4.31
C MET A 188 1.79 0.37 -5.10
N GLN A 189 1.83 0.35 -6.43
CA GLN A 189 0.68 0.82 -7.22
C GLN A 189 -0.20 -0.34 -7.68
N LEU A 190 0.42 -1.40 -8.20
CA LEU A 190 -0.30 -2.51 -8.81
C LEU A 190 -1.23 -3.25 -7.82
N PRO A 191 -0.82 -3.55 -6.58
CA PRO A 191 -1.73 -4.18 -5.62
C PRO A 191 -3.01 -3.40 -5.37
N SER A 192 -2.92 -2.07 -5.19
CA SER A 192 -4.10 -1.24 -4.91
C SER A 192 -5.04 -1.18 -6.11
N SER A 193 -4.51 -1.02 -7.32
CA SER A 193 -5.39 -0.99 -8.50
C SER A 193 -6.01 -2.34 -8.78
N ILE A 194 -5.31 -3.46 -8.58
CA ILE A 194 -5.91 -4.80 -8.70
C ILE A 194 -7.04 -4.96 -7.69
N MET A 195 -6.84 -4.55 -6.43
CA MET A 195 -7.90 -4.63 -5.41
C MET A 195 -9.10 -3.77 -5.75
N ILE A 196 -8.90 -2.51 -6.13
CA ILE A 196 -9.98 -1.59 -6.54
C ILE A 196 -10.72 -2.17 -7.76
N PHE A 197 -9.98 -2.69 -8.73
CA PHE A 197 -10.54 -3.28 -9.93
C PHE A 197 -11.37 -4.54 -9.61
N MET A 198 -10.87 -5.43 -8.75
CA MET A 198 -11.62 -6.60 -8.28
C MET A 198 -12.89 -6.20 -7.54
N ASP A 199 -12.83 -5.19 -6.66
CA ASP A 199 -14.00 -4.69 -5.94
C ASP A 199 -15.05 -4.08 -6.90
N HIS A 200 -14.60 -3.37 -7.94
CA HIS A 200 -15.46 -2.87 -8.99
C HIS A 200 -16.13 -4.00 -9.79
N ILE A 201 -15.38 -5.04 -10.19
CA ILE A 201 -15.93 -6.21 -10.90
C ILE A 201 -17.03 -6.89 -10.07
N LEU A 202 -16.75 -7.11 -8.78
CA LEU A 202 -17.67 -7.82 -7.88
C LEU A 202 -18.95 -7.01 -7.60
N SER A 203 -18.84 -5.68 -7.51
CA SER A 203 -19.99 -4.78 -7.27
C SER A 203 -20.75 -4.37 -8.52
N SER A 204 -20.18 -4.58 -9.71
CA SER A 204 -20.79 -4.17 -10.98
C SER A 204 -22.04 -5.00 -11.31
N ASN A 205 -23.13 -4.32 -11.61
CA ASN A 205 -24.35 -4.93 -12.17
C ASN A 205 -24.37 -4.88 -13.71
N LEU A 206 -23.34 -4.29 -14.34
CA LEU A 206 -23.26 -4.10 -15.79
C LEU A 206 -22.59 -5.28 -16.50
N LEU A 207 -21.74 -6.01 -15.80
CA LEU A 207 -21.08 -7.21 -16.32
C LEU A 207 -21.95 -8.44 -16.06
N ASP A 208 -22.07 -9.31 -17.05
CA ASP A 208 -22.64 -10.64 -16.82
C ASP A 208 -21.69 -11.50 -15.96
N GLU A 209 -22.23 -12.53 -15.33
CA GLU A 209 -21.46 -13.39 -14.41
C GLU A 209 -20.30 -14.13 -15.10
N THR A 210 -20.40 -14.37 -16.41
CA THR A 210 -19.33 -15.04 -17.17
C THR A 210 -18.13 -14.09 -17.36
N ALA A 211 -18.39 -12.84 -17.73
CA ALA A 211 -17.41 -11.79 -17.89
C ALA A 211 -16.76 -11.43 -16.54
N LYS A 212 -17.54 -11.37 -15.45
CA LYS A 212 -17.00 -11.20 -14.10
C LYS A 212 -16.02 -12.31 -13.74
N HIS A 213 -16.42 -13.56 -13.95
CA HIS A 213 -15.58 -14.71 -13.66
C HIS A 213 -14.28 -14.70 -14.48
N GLU A 214 -14.34 -14.38 -15.78
CA GLU A 214 -13.15 -14.26 -16.62
C GLU A 214 -12.19 -13.16 -16.13
N GLN A 215 -12.72 -11.99 -15.77
CA GLN A 215 -11.89 -10.88 -15.28
C GLN A 215 -11.27 -11.19 -13.91
N ILE A 216 -12.02 -11.80 -12.99
CA ILE A 216 -11.49 -12.29 -11.70
C ILE A 216 -10.35 -13.29 -11.96
N LYS A 217 -10.54 -14.24 -12.88
CA LYS A 217 -9.51 -15.21 -13.25
C LYS A 217 -8.25 -14.53 -13.77
N ASN A 218 -8.37 -13.49 -14.59
CA ASN A 218 -7.22 -12.71 -15.07
C ASN A 218 -6.50 -11.98 -13.93
N CYS A 219 -7.24 -11.40 -12.97
CA CYS A 219 -6.66 -10.84 -11.75
C CYS A 219 -5.87 -11.89 -10.97
N LEU A 220 -6.48 -13.04 -10.65
CA LEU A 220 -5.82 -14.10 -9.87
C LEU A 220 -4.56 -14.65 -10.55
N ARG A 221 -4.57 -14.76 -11.88
CA ARG A 221 -3.37 -15.14 -12.66
C ARG A 221 -2.29 -14.08 -12.57
N ALA A 222 -2.64 -12.80 -12.66
CA ALA A 222 -1.68 -11.71 -12.48
C ALA A 222 -1.07 -11.72 -11.07
N ILE A 223 -1.90 -11.87 -10.04
CA ILE A 223 -1.49 -11.92 -8.63
C ILE A 223 -0.48 -13.06 -8.39
N THR A 224 -0.75 -14.24 -8.96
CA THR A 224 0.09 -15.44 -8.78
C THR A 224 1.35 -15.46 -9.63
N ALA A 225 1.50 -14.52 -10.58
CA ALA A 225 2.67 -14.45 -11.44
C ALA A 225 3.94 -14.01 -10.70
N ASP A 226 3.80 -13.34 -9.55
CA ASP A 226 4.93 -12.87 -8.73
C ASP A 226 4.64 -13.01 -7.22
N PRO A 227 5.51 -13.66 -6.43
CA PRO A 227 5.29 -13.86 -4.99
C PRO A 227 5.21 -12.56 -4.18
N LEU A 228 5.96 -11.51 -4.57
CA LEU A 228 5.91 -10.23 -3.88
C LEU A 228 4.57 -9.53 -4.13
N LEU A 229 4.07 -9.55 -5.38
CA LEU A 229 2.74 -9.04 -5.73
C LEU A 229 1.64 -9.77 -4.94
N LEU A 230 1.70 -11.10 -4.87
CA LEU A 230 0.80 -11.93 -4.06
C LEU A 230 0.84 -11.51 -2.58
N GLN A 231 2.04 -11.41 -1.99
CA GLN A 231 2.24 -10.99 -0.61
C GLN A 231 1.65 -9.61 -0.35
N CYS A 232 1.93 -8.63 -1.22
CA CYS A 232 1.46 -7.25 -1.07
C CYS A 232 -0.06 -7.16 -1.20
N ILE A 233 -0.68 -7.93 -2.10
CA ILE A 233 -2.14 -7.96 -2.24
C ILE A 233 -2.77 -8.61 -1.02
N PHE A 234 -2.23 -9.72 -0.52
CA PHE A 234 -2.76 -10.35 0.69
C PHE A 234 -2.62 -9.45 1.91
N GLN A 235 -1.46 -8.81 2.08
CA GLN A 235 -1.24 -7.84 3.15
C GLN A 235 -2.24 -6.69 3.07
N ARG A 236 -2.44 -6.11 1.88
CA ARG A 236 -3.36 -4.98 1.70
C ARG A 236 -4.82 -5.38 1.80
N ALA A 237 -5.22 -6.56 1.34
CA ALA A 237 -6.57 -7.08 1.56
C ALA A 237 -6.88 -7.15 3.05
N LEU A 238 -5.92 -7.59 3.86
CA LEU A 238 -6.06 -7.64 5.31
C LEU A 238 -6.03 -6.27 6.00
N LEU A 239 -5.37 -5.27 5.40
CA LEU A 239 -5.31 -3.90 5.92
C LEU A 239 -6.47 -3.02 5.43
N ALA A 240 -7.08 -3.36 4.29
CA ALA A 240 -8.25 -2.70 3.76
C ALA A 240 -9.41 -2.84 4.74
N THR A 241 -10.34 -1.88 4.68
CA THR A 241 -11.50 -1.82 5.56
C THR A 241 -12.35 -3.09 5.46
N SER A 242 -13.19 -3.30 6.47
CA SER A 242 -14.05 -4.46 6.60
C SER A 242 -15.07 -4.66 5.46
N ASP A 243 -15.11 -3.75 4.50
CA ASP A 243 -16.20 -3.65 3.54
C ASP A 243 -15.80 -4.09 2.12
N SER A 244 -14.58 -4.60 1.93
CA SER A 244 -14.16 -5.10 0.62
C SER A 244 -14.92 -6.37 0.22
N ASN A 245 -15.50 -6.35 -0.99
CA ASN A 245 -16.23 -7.49 -1.56
C ASN A 245 -15.28 -8.65 -1.95
N MET A 246 -13.96 -8.42 -1.95
CA MET A 246 -12.97 -9.46 -2.28
C MET A 246 -13.08 -10.69 -1.37
N PHE A 247 -13.51 -10.51 -0.12
CA PHE A 247 -13.72 -11.63 0.81
C PHE A 247 -14.98 -12.44 0.52
N GLU A 248 -15.87 -11.96 -0.35
CA GLU A 248 -17.04 -12.70 -0.84
C GLU A 248 -16.73 -13.45 -2.14
N CYS A 249 -15.60 -13.17 -2.78
CA CYS A 249 -15.14 -13.84 -3.98
C CYS A 249 -14.52 -15.21 -3.65
N ALA A 250 -15.29 -16.28 -3.88
CA ALA A 250 -14.84 -17.65 -3.61
C ALA A 250 -13.53 -18.03 -4.32
N ASP A 251 -13.29 -17.55 -5.55
CA ASP A 251 -12.04 -17.83 -6.29
C ASP A 251 -10.81 -17.18 -5.64
N PHE A 252 -10.93 -15.96 -5.11
CA PHE A 252 -9.86 -15.30 -4.37
C PHE A 252 -9.54 -16.02 -3.06
N VAL A 253 -10.59 -16.47 -2.36
CA VAL A 253 -10.45 -17.20 -1.09
C VAL A 253 -9.87 -18.59 -1.33
N ARG A 254 -10.25 -19.26 -2.42
CA ARG A 254 -9.66 -20.53 -2.85
C ARG A 254 -8.17 -20.37 -3.15
N LEU A 255 -7.77 -19.31 -3.86
CA LEU A 255 -6.37 -18.99 -4.04
C LEU A 255 -5.64 -18.83 -2.70
N ALA A 256 -6.21 -18.07 -1.76
CA ALA A 256 -5.63 -17.94 -0.42
C ALA A 256 -5.51 -19.30 0.28
N LEU A 257 -6.54 -20.15 0.22
CA LEU A 257 -6.51 -21.48 0.81
C LEU A 257 -5.38 -22.35 0.22
N GLU A 258 -5.20 -22.37 -1.09
CA GLU A 258 -4.09 -23.09 -1.75
C GLU A 258 -2.73 -22.59 -1.25
N GLN A 259 -2.55 -21.26 -1.16
CA GLN A 259 -1.32 -20.65 -0.65
C GLN A 259 -1.08 -20.92 0.84
N SER A 260 -2.15 -21.12 1.63
CA SER A 260 -2.04 -21.49 3.05
C SER A 260 -1.52 -22.91 3.27
N GLN A 261 -1.71 -23.80 2.29
CA GLN A 261 -1.30 -25.20 2.34
C GLN A 261 0.10 -25.40 1.74
N HIS A 262 0.52 -24.53 0.82
CA HIS A 262 1.81 -24.61 0.17
C HIS A 262 2.99 -24.37 1.15
N LYS A 263 4.16 -24.92 0.82
CA LYS A 263 5.43 -24.62 1.51
C LYS A 263 6.04 -23.28 1.04
N THR A 264 5.18 -22.29 0.80
CA THR A 264 5.59 -20.93 0.43
C THR A 264 6.18 -20.19 1.63
N ASP A 265 6.58 -18.93 1.38
CA ASP A 265 6.96 -17.97 2.41
C ASP A 265 5.94 -17.94 3.58
N LEU A 266 6.47 -17.93 4.81
CA LEU A 266 5.67 -17.97 6.04
C LEU A 266 4.68 -16.81 6.15
N TRP A 267 4.99 -15.64 5.58
CA TRP A 267 4.12 -14.47 5.58
C TRP A 267 2.94 -14.64 4.64
N ILE A 268 3.19 -15.12 3.42
CA ILE A 268 2.13 -15.40 2.45
C ILE A 268 1.16 -16.41 3.04
N LYS A 269 1.69 -17.47 3.66
CA LYS A 269 0.91 -18.51 4.32
C LYS A 269 0.03 -17.98 5.45
N ASP A 270 0.56 -17.07 6.26
CA ASP A 270 -0.16 -16.47 7.37
C ASP A 270 -1.24 -15.49 6.89
N TYR A 271 -0.92 -14.64 5.92
CA TYR A 271 -1.91 -13.75 5.33
C TYR A 271 -3.03 -14.52 4.65
N ALA A 272 -2.69 -15.56 3.90
CA ALA A 272 -3.64 -16.48 3.30
C ALA A 272 -4.64 -17.05 4.33
N ARG A 273 -4.16 -17.53 5.48
CA ARG A 273 -5.03 -18.03 6.55
C ARG A 273 -5.94 -16.97 7.13
N CYS A 274 -5.43 -15.76 7.36
CA CYS A 274 -6.26 -14.63 7.78
C CYS A 274 -7.36 -14.33 6.76
N ILE A 275 -7.04 -14.35 5.47
CA ILE A 275 -8.00 -14.09 4.40
C ILE A 275 -9.11 -15.13 4.41
N VAL A 276 -8.75 -16.41 4.45
CA VAL A 276 -9.74 -17.51 4.52
C VAL A 276 -10.60 -17.39 5.78
N ALA A 277 -10.00 -17.07 6.93
CA ALA A 277 -10.74 -16.92 8.17
C ALA A 277 -11.72 -15.74 8.14
N ILE A 278 -11.32 -14.59 7.61
CA ILE A 278 -12.20 -13.42 7.43
C ILE A 278 -13.36 -13.77 6.50
N ALA A 279 -13.04 -14.38 5.36
CA ALA A 279 -13.99 -14.81 4.35
C ALA A 279 -15.08 -15.74 4.92
N ILE A 280 -14.68 -16.78 5.66
CA ILE A 280 -15.62 -17.71 6.33
C ILE A 280 -16.51 -16.98 7.36
N ASN A 281 -15.96 -15.96 8.05
CA ASN A 281 -16.75 -15.21 9.02
C ASN A 281 -17.76 -14.25 8.36
N ARG A 282 -17.49 -13.80 7.13
CA ARG A 282 -18.36 -12.86 6.41
C ARG A 282 -19.42 -13.52 5.55
N VAL A 283 -19.14 -14.69 4.99
CA VAL A 283 -20.09 -15.36 4.10
C VAL A 283 -21.43 -15.58 4.81
N ARG A 284 -22.50 -15.17 4.14
CA ARG A 284 -23.88 -15.28 4.63
C ARG A 284 -24.55 -16.55 4.11
N ASN A 285 -24.29 -16.88 2.84
CA ASN A 285 -24.87 -18.03 2.15
C ASN A 285 -23.74 -18.97 1.72
N TYR A 286 -23.71 -20.17 2.30
CA TYR A 286 -22.74 -21.21 1.94
C TYR A 286 -23.25 -21.97 0.73
N ASP A 287 -22.74 -21.62 -0.45
CA ASP A 287 -22.92 -22.43 -1.65
C ASP A 287 -21.96 -23.66 -1.65
N ASP A 288 -21.99 -24.43 -2.72
CA ASP A 288 -21.11 -25.60 -2.87
C ASP A 288 -19.62 -25.22 -2.85
N ASN A 289 -19.25 -24.05 -3.38
CA ASN A 289 -17.86 -23.59 -3.39
C ASN A 289 -17.36 -23.27 -1.98
N TRP A 290 -18.15 -22.54 -1.20
CA TRP A 290 -17.85 -22.22 0.19
C TRP A 290 -17.84 -23.46 1.07
N THR A 291 -18.71 -24.43 0.78
CA THR A 291 -18.72 -25.73 1.47
C THR A 291 -17.40 -26.48 1.30
N VAL A 292 -16.82 -26.45 0.10
CA VAL A 292 -15.48 -27.02 -0.17
C VAL A 292 -14.40 -26.23 0.57
N ILE A 293 -14.42 -24.89 0.50
CA ILE A 293 -13.44 -24.04 1.20
C ILE A 293 -13.44 -24.31 2.71
N VAL A 294 -14.62 -24.35 3.35
CA VAL A 294 -14.77 -24.63 4.78
C VAL A 294 -14.27 -26.03 5.12
N ARG A 295 -14.59 -27.02 4.29
CA ARG A 295 -14.16 -28.41 4.49
C ARG A 295 -12.64 -28.53 4.45
N ASP A 296 -12.02 -27.93 3.45
CA ASP A 296 -10.58 -28.02 3.24
C ASP A 296 -9.81 -27.18 4.28
N HIS A 297 -10.39 -26.09 4.78
CA HIS A 297 -9.78 -25.25 5.81
C HIS A 297 -9.93 -25.83 7.23
N LEU A 298 -11.13 -26.28 7.61
CA LEU A 298 -11.46 -26.70 8.98
C LEU A 298 -11.51 -28.21 9.20
N GLY A 299 -11.48 -29.00 8.12
CA GLY A 299 -11.58 -30.47 8.15
C GLY A 299 -12.99 -30.99 8.50
N ILE A 300 -14.05 -30.28 8.12
CA ILE A 300 -15.45 -30.61 8.49
C ILE A 300 -16.36 -30.64 7.26
N GLY A 301 -17.35 -31.53 7.23
CA GLY A 301 -18.46 -31.39 6.30
C GLY A 301 -19.37 -30.21 6.68
N ALA A 302 -19.46 -29.16 5.83
CA ALA A 302 -20.26 -27.96 6.14
C ALA A 302 -21.76 -28.24 6.33
N ASN A 303 -22.30 -29.31 5.71
CA ASN A 303 -23.74 -29.61 5.69
C ASN A 303 -24.31 -30.09 7.05
N GLN A 304 -23.48 -30.19 8.09
CA GLN A 304 -23.87 -30.76 9.38
C GLN A 304 -23.90 -29.76 10.53
N HIS A 305 -23.47 -28.51 10.31
CA HIS A 305 -23.29 -27.56 11.42
C HIS A 305 -23.99 -26.21 11.17
N PRO A 306 -24.63 -25.64 12.21
CA PRO A 306 -25.10 -24.26 12.17
C PRO A 306 -23.97 -23.29 11.81
N VAL A 307 -24.29 -22.19 11.10
CA VAL A 307 -23.32 -21.18 10.66
C VAL A 307 -22.46 -20.64 11.82
N ASN A 308 -23.06 -20.41 13.00
CA ASN A 308 -22.34 -19.95 14.19
C ASN A 308 -21.32 -20.97 14.70
N SER A 309 -21.59 -22.28 14.54
CA SER A 309 -20.64 -23.34 14.89
C SER A 309 -19.43 -23.35 13.95
N ILE A 310 -19.63 -23.13 12.64
CA ILE A 310 -18.55 -23.01 11.66
C ILE A 310 -17.65 -21.81 12.01
N ARG A 311 -18.26 -20.65 12.30
CA ARG A 311 -17.53 -19.42 12.65
C ARG A 311 -16.76 -19.53 13.97
N LEU A 312 -17.33 -20.15 15.01
CA LEU A 312 -16.60 -20.39 16.26
C LEU A 312 -15.42 -21.34 16.02
N ARG A 313 -15.62 -22.42 15.25
CA ARG A 313 -14.53 -23.36 14.94
C ARG A 313 -13.42 -22.69 14.14
N ASN A 314 -13.76 -21.83 13.19
CA ASN A 314 -12.81 -21.00 12.44
C ASN A 314 -12.00 -20.08 13.38
N LEU A 315 -12.66 -19.42 14.33
CA LEU A 315 -11.99 -18.61 15.36
C LEU A 315 -11.03 -19.42 16.23
N THR A 316 -11.47 -20.58 16.71
CA THR A 316 -10.66 -21.49 17.53
C THR A 316 -9.46 -22.00 16.74
N TYR A 317 -9.65 -22.39 15.49
CA TYR A 317 -8.59 -22.82 14.57
C TYR A 317 -7.54 -21.72 14.36
N LEU A 318 -7.98 -20.51 14.00
CA LEU A 318 -7.09 -19.37 13.75
C LEU A 318 -6.30 -19.02 15.01
N THR A 319 -6.97 -19.00 16.16
CA THR A 319 -6.36 -18.70 17.46
C THR A 319 -5.31 -19.74 17.85
N ARG A 320 -5.61 -21.04 17.67
CA ARG A 320 -4.65 -22.11 17.96
C ARG A 320 -3.42 -21.98 17.07
N HIS A 321 -3.63 -21.67 15.80
CA HIS A 321 -2.53 -21.44 14.88
C HIS A 321 -1.65 -20.25 15.29
N LEU A 322 -2.26 -19.13 15.69
CA LEU A 322 -1.55 -17.96 16.23
C LEU A 322 -0.74 -18.29 17.47
N LYS A 323 -1.33 -19.09 18.37
CA LYS A 323 -0.69 -19.56 19.60
C LYS A 323 0.62 -20.29 19.30
N GLU A 324 0.58 -21.21 18.33
CA GLU A 324 1.71 -22.06 17.95
C GLU A 324 2.78 -21.30 17.16
N SER A 325 2.38 -20.46 16.21
CA SER A 325 3.29 -19.85 15.23
C SER A 325 3.89 -18.51 15.66
N ARG A 326 3.15 -17.68 16.41
CA ARG A 326 3.49 -16.24 16.54
C ARG A 326 3.59 -15.71 17.97
N LEU A 327 3.22 -16.49 18.99
CA LEU A 327 3.33 -16.00 20.36
C LEU A 327 4.77 -15.71 20.80
N LYS A 328 5.76 -16.52 20.40
CA LYS A 328 7.10 -16.45 21.00
C LYS A 328 7.99 -15.31 20.48
N GLU A 329 7.89 -14.95 19.19
CA GLU A 329 8.96 -14.20 18.50
C GLU A 329 8.46 -13.08 17.58
N SER A 330 7.16 -12.80 17.56
CA SER A 330 6.60 -11.89 16.56
C SER A 330 6.12 -10.58 17.16
N ASP A 331 6.71 -9.47 16.70
CA ASP A 331 6.19 -8.12 16.88
C ASP A 331 5.01 -7.81 15.93
N GLN A 332 4.58 -8.78 15.11
CA GLN A 332 3.48 -8.61 14.17
C GLN A 332 2.17 -8.23 14.85
N PHE A 333 1.90 -8.65 16.08
CA PHE A 333 0.70 -8.16 16.78
C PHE A 333 0.79 -6.66 17.10
N ALA A 334 2.00 -6.11 17.22
CA ALA A 334 2.22 -4.68 17.43
C ALA A 334 2.24 -3.90 16.12
N ARG A 335 2.83 -4.47 15.05
CA ARG A 335 3.07 -3.77 13.78
C ARG A 335 2.08 -4.13 12.67
N GLY A 336 1.57 -5.35 12.66
CA GLY A 336 0.67 -5.91 11.65
C GLY A 336 -0.77 -5.98 12.16
N ARG A 337 -1.64 -5.10 11.65
CA ARG A 337 -3.08 -5.15 11.96
C ARG A 337 -3.80 -6.36 11.35
N SER A 338 -3.13 -7.14 10.51
CA SER A 338 -3.72 -8.27 9.77
C SER A 338 -4.42 -9.29 10.67
N TRP A 339 -3.75 -9.75 11.73
CA TRP A 339 -4.34 -10.70 12.68
C TRP A 339 -5.41 -10.10 13.56
N HIS A 340 -5.22 -8.82 13.95
CA HIS A 340 -6.22 -8.08 14.68
C HIS A 340 -7.53 -8.00 13.88
N ASN A 341 -7.44 -7.65 12.59
CA ASN A 341 -8.60 -7.59 11.71
C ASN A 341 -9.25 -8.97 11.55
N ALA A 342 -8.46 -10.02 11.33
CA ALA A 342 -8.99 -11.38 11.20
C ALA A 342 -9.74 -11.87 12.45
N LEU A 343 -9.20 -11.60 13.65
CA LEU A 343 -9.85 -11.92 14.92
C LEU A 343 -11.02 -10.97 15.24
N ALA A 344 -10.94 -9.70 14.82
CA ALA A 344 -12.00 -8.73 15.03
C ALA A 344 -13.26 -9.06 14.23
N GLU A 345 -13.15 -9.68 13.06
CA GLU A 345 -14.31 -10.18 12.31
C GLU A 345 -15.13 -11.21 13.10
N ALA A 346 -14.49 -11.94 14.02
CA ALA A 346 -15.20 -12.88 14.88
C ALA A 346 -16.10 -12.22 15.94
N ARG A 347 -16.03 -10.89 16.11
CA ARG A 347 -16.96 -10.13 16.97
C ARG A 347 -18.41 -10.24 16.51
N ASN A 348 -18.61 -10.49 15.22
CA ASN A 348 -19.92 -10.63 14.61
C ASN A 348 -20.54 -12.02 14.85
N LEU A 349 -19.87 -12.89 15.62
CA LEU A 349 -20.37 -14.20 15.98
C LEU A 349 -21.60 -14.06 16.90
N GLN A 350 -22.74 -14.55 16.43
CA GLN A 350 -23.90 -14.77 17.29
C GLN A 350 -23.69 -16.06 18.07
N VAL A 351 -23.82 -15.97 19.39
CA VAL A 351 -23.50 -17.08 20.29
C VAL A 351 -24.65 -18.11 20.43
N ALA A 352 -25.82 -17.81 19.88
CA ALA A 352 -26.93 -18.74 19.82
C ALA A 352 -26.57 -20.00 19.01
N ASP A 353 -27.04 -21.16 19.48
CA ASP A 353 -26.99 -22.44 18.77
C ASP A 353 -25.58 -22.98 18.46
N ILE A 354 -24.63 -22.70 19.34
CA ILE A 354 -23.28 -23.28 19.28
C ILE A 354 -23.27 -24.66 19.94
N ALA A 355 -22.76 -25.67 19.21
CA ALA A 355 -22.60 -27.02 19.71
C ALA A 355 -21.71 -27.05 20.99
N PRO A 356 -22.09 -27.81 22.02
CA PRO A 356 -21.38 -27.80 23.31
C PRO A 356 -19.91 -28.23 23.18
N GLU A 357 -19.59 -29.15 22.26
CA GLU A 357 -18.22 -29.61 22.03
C GLU A 357 -17.31 -28.47 21.56
N LEU A 358 -17.81 -27.59 20.69
CA LEU A 358 -17.05 -26.43 20.19
C LEU A 358 -16.89 -25.35 21.25
N ARG A 359 -17.87 -25.20 22.13
CA ARG A 359 -17.77 -24.31 23.29
C ARG A 359 -16.66 -24.79 24.23
N ASN A 360 -16.61 -26.09 24.52
CA ASN A 360 -15.58 -26.68 25.35
C ASN A 360 -14.19 -26.49 24.75
N GLU A 361 -14.04 -26.74 23.45
CA GLU A 361 -12.77 -26.55 22.74
C GLU A 361 -12.29 -25.09 22.78
N PHE A 362 -13.21 -24.14 22.58
CA PHE A 362 -12.92 -22.72 22.69
C PHE A 362 -12.51 -22.33 24.12
N CYS A 363 -13.22 -22.80 25.13
CA CYS A 363 -12.92 -22.54 26.54
C CYS A 363 -11.56 -23.13 26.97
N ALA A 364 -11.21 -24.32 26.48
CA ALA A 364 -9.89 -24.91 26.70
C ALA A 364 -8.79 -24.01 26.11
N LEU A 365 -8.95 -23.57 24.85
CA LEU A 365 -7.99 -22.67 24.21
C LEU A 365 -7.88 -21.31 24.93
N TRP A 366 -9.01 -20.77 25.40
CA TRP A 366 -9.04 -19.58 26.24
C TRP A 366 -8.21 -19.77 27.51
N ASN A 367 -8.41 -20.88 28.24
CA ASN A 367 -7.70 -21.19 29.47
C ASN A 367 -6.19 -21.32 29.24
N GLU A 368 -5.77 -21.94 28.14
CA GLU A 368 -4.36 -22.00 27.74
C GLU A 368 -3.77 -20.60 27.52
N LEU A 369 -4.48 -19.72 26.82
CA LEU A 369 -4.04 -18.34 26.58
C LEU A 369 -3.98 -17.52 27.88
N VAL A 370 -4.95 -17.69 28.78
CA VAL A 370 -4.93 -17.08 30.12
C VAL A 370 -3.70 -17.53 30.89
N GLY A 371 -3.40 -18.83 30.87
CA GLY A 371 -2.18 -19.38 31.47
C GLY A 371 -0.92 -18.71 30.91
N VAL A 372 -0.80 -18.58 29.58
CA VAL A 372 0.34 -17.90 28.96
C VAL A 372 0.42 -16.42 29.34
N ALA A 373 -0.71 -15.71 29.41
CA ALA A 373 -0.74 -14.29 29.75
C ALA A 373 -0.37 -14.01 31.22
N GLN A 374 -0.72 -14.93 32.12
CA GLN A 374 -0.48 -14.82 33.56
C GLN A 374 0.87 -15.37 34.02
N ASP A 375 1.50 -16.23 33.22
CA ASP A 375 2.79 -16.85 33.55
C ASP A 375 3.94 -15.83 33.56
N GLN A 376 4.19 -15.24 34.72
CA GLN A 376 5.26 -14.26 34.92
C GLN A 376 6.65 -14.90 34.93
N VAL A 377 6.74 -16.23 35.11
CA VAL A 377 8.01 -16.92 35.39
C VAL A 377 8.63 -17.50 34.13
N GLN A 378 7.84 -18.15 33.26
CA GLN A 378 8.39 -18.87 32.09
C GLN A 378 8.10 -18.18 30.75
N ALA A 379 7.04 -17.37 30.64
CA ALA A 379 6.69 -16.70 29.38
C ALA A 379 7.44 -15.37 29.18
N SER A 380 8.03 -15.21 27.98
CA SER A 380 8.64 -13.93 27.59
C SER A 380 7.62 -12.78 27.62
N CYS A 381 8.07 -11.55 27.84
CA CYS A 381 7.20 -10.36 27.86
C CYS A 381 6.39 -10.22 26.56
N MET A 382 7.02 -10.50 25.41
CA MET A 382 6.35 -10.50 24.10
C MET A 382 5.25 -11.56 24.02
N LYS A 383 5.54 -12.79 24.49
CA LYS A 383 4.59 -13.90 24.51
C LYS A 383 3.36 -13.57 25.35
N ARG A 384 3.57 -12.98 26.52
CA ARG A 384 2.49 -12.48 27.38
C ARG A 384 1.68 -11.39 26.71
N SER A 385 2.35 -10.38 26.16
CA SER A 385 1.69 -9.26 25.47
C SER A 385 0.82 -9.74 24.31
N ASN A 386 1.33 -10.67 23.50
CA ASN A 386 0.58 -11.23 22.37
C ASN A 386 -0.60 -12.08 22.85
N ALA A 387 -0.43 -12.93 23.87
CA ALA A 387 -1.53 -13.71 24.44
C ALA A 387 -2.63 -12.79 24.99
N THR A 388 -2.26 -11.73 25.70
CA THR A 388 -3.18 -10.72 26.21
C THR A 388 -3.95 -9.99 25.11
N ARG A 389 -3.29 -9.66 23.99
CA ARG A 389 -3.96 -9.05 22.81
C ARG A 389 -4.95 -10.01 22.15
N ILE A 390 -4.62 -11.30 22.07
CA ILE A 390 -5.55 -12.30 21.54
C ILE A 390 -6.75 -12.44 22.49
N LEU A 391 -6.51 -12.59 23.79
CA LEU A 391 -7.55 -12.67 24.81
C LEU A 391 -8.47 -11.45 24.80
N SER A 392 -7.91 -10.25 24.60
CA SER A 392 -8.71 -9.05 24.47
C SER A 392 -9.70 -9.21 23.32
N LEU A 393 -9.29 -9.63 22.12
CA LEU A 393 -10.21 -9.81 21.00
C LEU A 393 -11.25 -10.91 21.26
N LEU A 394 -10.80 -12.04 21.80
CA LEU A 394 -11.66 -13.19 22.10
C LEU A 394 -12.69 -12.92 23.20
N ARG A 395 -12.48 -11.91 24.07
CA ARG A 395 -13.42 -11.56 25.15
C ARG A 395 -14.84 -11.28 24.62
N THR A 396 -14.91 -10.73 23.41
CA THR A 396 -16.17 -10.38 22.74
C THR A 396 -17.04 -11.60 22.43
N VAL A 397 -16.42 -12.77 22.28
CA VAL A 397 -17.10 -14.07 22.09
C VAL A 397 -17.24 -14.82 23.42
N TYR A 398 -16.20 -14.77 24.26
CA TYR A 398 -16.19 -15.46 25.55
C TYR A 398 -17.29 -14.96 26.50
N ILE A 399 -17.46 -13.64 26.63
CA ILE A 399 -18.43 -13.06 27.58
C ILE A 399 -19.87 -13.46 27.22
N PRO A 400 -20.35 -13.29 25.96
CA PRO A 400 -21.71 -13.71 25.62
C PRO A 400 -21.94 -15.21 25.79
N LEU A 401 -20.93 -16.06 25.52
CA LEU A 401 -20.97 -17.50 25.78
C LEU A 401 -21.24 -17.86 27.25
N HIS A 402 -20.93 -16.95 28.18
CA HIS A 402 -20.97 -17.17 29.63
C HIS A 402 -21.95 -16.22 30.33
N THR A 403 -22.87 -15.58 29.61
CA THR A 403 -23.80 -14.57 30.18
C THR A 403 -24.62 -15.11 31.37
N HIS A 404 -24.81 -16.43 31.44
CA HIS A 404 -25.59 -17.11 32.47
C HIS A 404 -24.75 -17.96 33.43
N THR A 405 -23.42 -17.88 33.39
CA THR A 405 -22.54 -18.66 34.27
C THR A 405 -21.76 -17.75 35.23
N HIS A 406 -21.30 -18.31 36.34
CA HIS A 406 -20.50 -17.59 37.34
C HIS A 406 -19.12 -17.16 36.81
N SER A 407 -18.74 -17.57 35.59
CA SER A 407 -17.47 -17.22 34.95
C SER A 407 -17.46 -15.83 34.27
N THR A 408 -18.50 -15.02 34.46
CA THR A 408 -18.52 -13.64 33.93
C THR A 408 -17.43 -12.76 34.54
N LEU A 409 -16.68 -12.09 33.65
CA LEU A 409 -15.67 -11.09 34.01
C LEU A 409 -16.34 -9.79 34.47
N HIS A 410 -16.61 -9.61 35.76
CA HIS A 410 -17.31 -8.42 36.27
C HIS A 410 -16.60 -7.08 35.99
N GLN A 411 -15.28 -7.09 35.76
CA GLN A 411 -14.48 -5.88 35.52
C GLN A 411 -14.28 -5.56 34.03
N ILE A 412 -14.53 -6.52 33.12
CA ILE A 412 -14.33 -6.35 31.68
C ILE A 412 -15.63 -6.72 30.98
N THR A 413 -16.23 -5.75 30.30
CA THR A 413 -17.43 -5.98 29.48
C THR A 413 -17.03 -6.31 28.04
N ALA A 414 -17.94 -6.94 27.29
CA ALA A 414 -17.74 -7.17 25.86
C ALA A 414 -17.56 -5.85 25.07
N SER A 415 -18.10 -4.75 25.58
CA SER A 415 -18.02 -3.40 24.99
C SER A 415 -16.84 -2.55 25.46
N THR A 416 -15.97 -3.07 26.34
CA THR A 416 -14.78 -2.33 26.78
C THR A 416 -13.94 -1.97 25.55
N ASP A 417 -13.40 -0.75 25.46
CA ASP A 417 -12.57 -0.33 24.33
C ASP A 417 -11.27 -1.16 24.24
N ASP A 418 -10.87 -1.58 23.04
CA ASP A 418 -9.69 -2.43 22.80
C ASP A 418 -8.37 -1.79 23.19
N HIS A 419 -8.34 -0.47 23.26
CA HIS A 419 -7.16 0.30 23.65
C HIS A 419 -7.10 0.54 25.16
N SER A 420 -8.08 0.07 25.94
CA SER A 420 -8.07 0.19 27.40
C SER A 420 -6.85 -0.51 28.02
N LEU A 421 -6.13 0.21 28.86
CA LEU A 421 -4.96 -0.30 29.60
C LEU A 421 -5.32 -1.52 30.47
N ILE A 422 -6.57 -1.61 30.93
CA ILE A 422 -7.06 -2.72 31.74
C ILE A 422 -6.98 -4.04 30.96
N LEU A 423 -7.22 -4.01 29.64
CA LEU A 423 -7.14 -5.18 28.79
C LEU A 423 -5.71 -5.67 28.54
N GLN A 424 -4.70 -4.84 28.83
CA GLN A 424 -3.28 -5.19 28.69
C GLN A 424 -2.75 -5.94 29.93
N MET A 425 -3.52 -6.01 31.00
CA MET A 425 -3.14 -6.68 32.23
C MET A 425 -3.60 -8.14 32.21
N GLY A 426 -2.66 -9.08 32.00
CA GLY A 426 -2.97 -10.51 31.87
C GLY A 426 -3.69 -11.14 33.07
N ASN A 427 -3.50 -10.58 34.27
CA ASN A 427 -4.18 -10.99 35.50
C ASN A 427 -5.68 -10.64 35.54
N MET A 428 -6.16 -9.80 34.62
CA MET A 428 -7.58 -9.44 34.54
C MET A 428 -8.43 -10.52 33.88
N TYR A 429 -7.83 -11.39 33.07
CA TYR A 429 -8.52 -12.50 32.43
C TYR A 429 -8.60 -13.69 33.40
N ARG A 430 -9.76 -14.33 33.48
CA ARG A 430 -9.99 -15.50 34.35
C ARG A 430 -10.12 -16.76 33.51
N GLN A 431 -9.68 -17.88 34.07
CA GLN A 431 -9.95 -19.19 33.51
C GLN A 431 -11.45 -19.50 33.60
N CYS A 432 -11.98 -20.18 32.59
CA CYS A 432 -13.31 -20.78 32.59
C CYS A 432 -13.34 -21.90 33.62
N SER A 433 -14.24 -21.78 34.60
CA SER A 433 -14.39 -22.70 35.73
C SER A 433 -15.60 -23.62 35.60
N GLU A 434 -16.27 -23.59 34.45
CA GLU A 434 -17.47 -24.39 34.21
C GLU A 434 -17.10 -25.89 34.18
N PRO A 435 -17.68 -26.75 35.05
CA PRO A 435 -17.28 -28.15 35.16
C PRO A 435 -17.43 -28.95 33.86
N SER A 436 -18.38 -28.57 33.01
CA SER A 436 -18.60 -29.22 31.71
C SER A 436 -17.55 -28.87 30.66
N HIS A 437 -16.69 -27.88 30.92
CA HIS A 437 -15.66 -27.39 30.01
C HIS A 437 -14.24 -27.79 30.45
N GLN A 438 -14.08 -28.46 31.61
CA GLN A 438 -12.82 -29.06 32.08
C GLN A 438 -12.68 -30.47 31.53
#